data_AF-A0A6I6C6Q2-F1
#
_entry.id   AF-A0A6I6C6Q2-F1
#
_cell.length_a   1.000
_cell.length_b   1.000
_cell.length_c   1.000
_cell.angle_alpha   90.00
_cell.angle_beta   90.00
_cell.angle_gamma   90.00
#
_symmetry.space_group_name_H-M   'P 1'
#
loop_
_entity.id
_entity.type
_entity.pdbx_description
1 polymer ?
#
loop_
_entity_poly.entity_id
_entity_poly.type
_entity_poly.pdbx_seq_one_letter_code
_entity_poly.pdbx_strand_id
1 'polypeptide(L)'
;MGILVKIFLSWSCLYTNVVPTTNFLVKQFATSEETNVKDGDNQKVEYKYNSFLTDDKIKSTNITENWLMYSGRILKYYYANYITGLTQNIVGEIQEILTVKKEESPTESDTQEDKTSKLEKIEFYRSLFIQNLIGSTLNISIYGASSDNEFFAEAFSKWLQTPRELMNKSWYITNNFFCNVLPMLMKNGDTLQNKTKTIINWINGQNKSNEYDISLKSPLSNTIDLHYQNSNIGWKSSVNGVNYFDQSISKIIQQCKIFELKEDSKSKLRYLLNDWMNDSFTPAPDISIALFESFNSQHFGDFKSLDSYLQNRTIDEAGYSTVWFSNILSFLKKDYAHNSKLGDDYFDWTDQKKASFESIVTQLFNYLYSIISNDEGLSNLISAFVVAGDEKLVGDKSDGLVAGYTSTSFVRMSNNKYSVKSSYIVILANALTIKDYNSEYLSGFWSAPDEMHVLVHEFGHALDGYGGKDDYYRRTSEANSSYYPDYYEGKYVGGYDSVKVSDLELYSTYAIAAIALFATLCFLYGSNRIKKARK
;
A
#
# COMPACT_ATOMS: atom_id res chain seq x y z
N MET A 1 -41.39 53.73 4.60
CA MET A 1 -41.01 52.33 4.86
C MET A 1 -40.33 51.81 3.59
N GLY A 2 -39.03 52.05 3.51
CA GLY A 2 -38.30 52.16 2.25
C GLY A 2 -37.76 50.83 1.72
N ILE A 3 -37.32 50.87 0.46
CA ILE A 3 -36.63 49.83 -0.32
C ILE A 3 -35.64 48.97 0.51
N LEU A 4 -35.02 49.56 1.53
CA LEU A 4 -34.14 48.89 2.50
C LEU A 4 -34.77 47.71 3.26
N VAL A 5 -36.05 47.78 3.65
CA VAL A 5 -36.74 46.67 4.35
C VAL A 5 -37.04 45.53 3.38
N LYS A 6 -37.30 45.85 2.11
CA LYS A 6 -37.54 44.85 1.06
C LYS A 6 -36.26 44.13 0.65
N ILE A 7 -35.12 44.82 0.62
CA ILE A 7 -33.80 44.22 0.37
C ILE A 7 -33.40 43.27 1.52
N PHE A 8 -33.64 43.66 2.78
CA PHE A 8 -33.38 42.80 3.94
C PHE A 8 -34.27 41.55 3.98
N LEU A 9 -35.55 41.67 3.62
CA LEU A 9 -36.48 40.53 3.56
C LEU A 9 -36.18 39.58 2.40
N SER A 10 -35.72 40.09 1.24
CA SER A 10 -35.28 39.24 0.12
C SER A 10 -33.96 38.51 0.41
N TRP A 11 -33.10 39.06 1.27
CA TRP A 11 -31.89 38.38 1.72
C TRP A 11 -32.20 37.28 2.75
N SER A 12 -33.15 37.47 3.66
CA SER A 12 -33.52 36.44 4.64
C SER A 12 -34.18 35.19 4.03
N CYS A 13 -34.78 35.28 2.83
CA CYS A 13 -35.40 34.14 2.16
C CYS A 13 -34.41 33.27 1.35
N LEU A 14 -33.16 33.71 1.15
CA LEU A 14 -32.11 32.93 0.49
C LEU A 14 -31.27 32.08 1.47
N TYR A 15 -31.51 32.21 2.77
CA TYR A 15 -30.71 31.58 3.84
C TYR A 15 -31.35 30.34 4.50
N THR A 16 -32.44 29.79 3.98
CA THR A 16 -33.11 28.62 4.59
C THR A 16 -32.90 27.29 3.85
N ASN A 17 -32.12 27.24 2.79
CA ASN A 17 -31.74 25.97 2.15
C ASN A 17 -30.25 25.98 1.84
N VAL A 18 -29.47 25.34 2.71
CA VAL A 18 -28.28 24.51 2.44
C VAL A 18 -27.50 24.46 3.76
N VAL A 19 -27.93 23.56 4.63
CA VAL A 19 -27.03 22.93 5.62
C VAL A 19 -27.49 21.49 5.75
N PRO A 20 -26.85 20.52 5.08
CA PRO A 20 -26.80 19.16 5.60
C PRO A 20 -25.62 19.09 6.57
N THR A 21 -25.90 19.28 7.86
CA THR A 21 -25.03 18.77 8.93
C THR A 21 -25.19 17.25 8.93
N THR A 22 -24.29 16.53 8.27
CA THR A 22 -24.19 15.08 8.49
C THR A 22 -23.33 14.83 9.72
N ASN A 23 -24.03 14.61 10.82
CA ASN A 23 -23.51 13.99 12.03
C ASN A 23 -22.74 12.71 11.70
N PHE A 24 -21.46 12.72 12.04
CA PHE A 24 -20.64 11.53 12.20
C PHE A 24 -21.10 10.83 13.48
N LEU A 25 -21.97 9.81 13.34
CA LEU A 25 -22.22 8.75 14.34
C LEU A 25 -23.28 7.80 13.77
N VAL A 26 -22.85 6.69 13.18
CA VAL A 26 -23.73 5.51 13.02
C VAL A 26 -23.23 4.44 13.97
N LYS A 27 -23.74 4.52 15.19
CA LYS A 27 -23.92 3.38 16.07
C LYS A 27 -25.37 2.94 15.87
N GLN A 28 -25.61 1.85 15.14
CA GLN A 28 -26.81 1.04 15.37
C GLN A 28 -26.67 -0.38 14.83
N PHE A 29 -26.86 -1.31 15.76
CA PHE A 29 -27.12 -2.72 15.56
C PHE A 29 -28.36 -2.93 14.69
N ALA A 30 -28.30 -3.91 13.79
CA ALA A 30 -29.36 -4.92 13.58
C ALA A 30 -28.98 -5.87 12.44
N THR A 31 -28.85 -7.15 12.79
CA THR A 31 -29.27 -8.34 12.04
C THR A 31 -29.20 -8.27 10.51
N SER A 32 -28.12 -8.81 9.95
CA SER A 32 -28.10 -9.24 8.55
C SER A 32 -28.55 -10.69 8.45
N GLU A 33 -29.68 -10.91 7.78
CA GLU A 33 -30.04 -12.21 7.23
C GLU A 33 -28.91 -12.71 6.32
N GLU A 34 -28.39 -13.87 6.66
CA GLU A 34 -27.43 -14.61 5.86
C GLU A 34 -28.05 -14.98 4.52
N THR A 35 -27.50 -14.42 3.45
CA THR A 35 -27.67 -15.00 2.12
C THR A 35 -26.83 -16.27 2.07
N ASN A 36 -27.47 -17.36 2.48
CA ASN A 36 -27.01 -18.73 2.30
C ASN A 36 -26.69 -18.98 0.82
N VAL A 37 -25.42 -18.88 0.45
CA VAL A 37 -24.86 -19.75 -0.61
C VAL A 37 -24.61 -21.10 0.05
N LYS A 38 -25.70 -21.82 0.35
CA LYS A 38 -25.67 -23.26 0.57
C LYS A 38 -25.77 -23.91 -0.80
N ASP A 39 -24.66 -23.93 -1.53
CA ASP A 39 -24.47 -25.00 -2.49
C ASP A 39 -24.06 -26.23 -1.67
N GLY A 40 -24.94 -27.23 -1.73
CA GLY A 40 -24.88 -28.42 -0.90
C GLY A 40 -23.69 -29.29 -1.26
N ASP A 41 -22.64 -29.20 -0.46
CA ASP A 41 -21.85 -30.36 -0.08
C ASP A 41 -21.29 -30.08 1.32
N ASN A 42 -21.71 -30.85 2.33
CA ASN A 42 -21.13 -30.81 3.68
C ASN A 42 -19.71 -31.43 3.67
N GLN A 43 -18.89 -31.10 2.66
CA GLN A 43 -17.49 -31.44 2.66
C GLN A 43 -16.78 -30.49 3.62
N LYS A 44 -16.30 -31.07 4.72
CA LYS A 44 -15.35 -30.42 5.64
C LYS A 44 -14.22 -29.80 4.80
N VAL A 45 -14.08 -28.48 4.86
CA VAL A 45 -13.04 -27.77 4.11
C VAL A 45 -11.68 -28.16 4.69
N GLU A 46 -10.87 -28.87 3.90
CA GLU A 46 -9.49 -29.22 4.27
C GLU A 46 -8.57 -28.07 3.83
N TYR A 47 -8.03 -27.32 4.79
CA TYR A 47 -7.02 -26.29 4.50
C TYR A 47 -5.63 -26.92 4.37
N LYS A 48 -4.92 -26.55 3.30
CA LYS A 48 -3.52 -26.88 3.06
C LYS A 48 -2.74 -25.58 2.86
N TYR A 49 -1.42 -25.61 3.08
CA TYR A 49 -0.57 -24.44 2.90
C TYR A 49 -0.60 -23.88 1.46
N ASN A 50 -0.87 -24.75 0.48
CA ASN A 50 -1.01 -24.41 -0.93
C ASN A 50 -2.48 -24.24 -1.36
N SER A 51 -3.42 -24.14 -0.42
CA SER A 51 -4.80 -23.70 -0.68
C SER A 51 -4.89 -22.17 -0.70
N PHE A 52 -5.91 -21.62 -1.36
CA PHE A 52 -6.15 -20.19 -1.34
C PHE A 52 -6.89 -19.79 -0.06
N LEU A 53 -6.17 -19.18 0.89
CA LEU A 53 -6.64 -18.93 2.25
C LEU A 53 -7.27 -17.53 2.36
N THR A 54 -8.59 -17.43 2.22
CA THR A 54 -9.32 -16.14 2.24
C THR A 54 -10.39 -16.01 3.31
N ASP A 55 -10.66 -17.07 4.08
CA ASP A 55 -11.79 -17.11 5.02
C ASP A 55 -11.69 -16.06 6.14
N ASP A 56 -10.49 -15.77 6.63
CA ASP A 56 -10.22 -14.67 7.57
C ASP A 56 -10.56 -13.29 7.00
N LYS A 57 -10.56 -13.16 5.68
CA LYS A 57 -10.91 -11.96 4.90
C LYS A 57 -12.34 -11.98 4.33
N ILE A 58 -13.07 -13.09 4.37
CA ILE A 58 -14.45 -13.16 3.84
C ILE A 58 -15.47 -13.28 4.98
N LYS A 59 -15.12 -13.95 6.08
CA LYS A 59 -16.06 -14.27 7.18
C LYS A 59 -16.04 -13.28 8.35
N SER A 60 -15.06 -12.39 8.49
CA SER A 60 -15.11 -11.38 9.55
C SER A 60 -16.22 -10.34 9.37
N THR A 61 -16.73 -9.87 10.50
CA THR A 61 -17.86 -8.95 10.62
C THR A 61 -17.44 -7.48 10.63
N ASN A 62 -16.13 -7.19 10.72
CA ASN A 62 -15.57 -5.84 10.73
C ASN A 62 -14.65 -5.65 9.52
N ILE A 63 -15.16 -5.00 8.47
CA ILE A 63 -14.40 -4.78 7.25
C ILE A 63 -13.36 -3.69 7.49
N THR A 64 -12.11 -3.99 7.12
CA THR A 64 -10.93 -3.12 7.28
C THR A 64 -10.21 -3.00 5.94
N GLU A 65 -9.30 -2.03 5.79
CA GLU A 65 -8.49 -1.86 4.57
C GLU A 65 -7.75 -3.15 4.15
N ASN A 66 -7.24 -3.89 5.14
CA ASN A 66 -6.58 -5.20 4.96
C ASN A 66 -7.45 -6.27 4.29
N TRP A 67 -8.76 -6.06 4.16
CA TRP A 67 -9.64 -6.98 3.44
C TRP A 67 -9.72 -6.69 1.94
N LEU A 68 -9.69 -5.40 1.60
CA LEU A 68 -9.85 -4.95 0.22
C LEU A 68 -8.53 -4.96 -0.54
N MET A 69 -7.42 -4.83 0.19
CA MET A 69 -6.06 -5.05 -0.28
C MET A 69 -5.69 -6.53 -0.03
N TYR A 70 -5.68 -7.32 -1.09
CA TYR A 70 -5.55 -8.78 -1.01
C TYR A 70 -4.52 -9.35 -1.98
N SER A 71 -3.85 -8.52 -2.76
CA SER A 71 -2.88 -8.97 -3.76
C SER A 71 -1.72 -9.72 -3.12
N GLY A 72 -1.33 -9.34 -1.88
CA GLY A 72 -0.34 -10.09 -1.12
C GLY A 72 -0.77 -11.50 -0.73
N ARG A 73 -2.06 -11.71 -0.41
CA ARG A 73 -2.58 -13.07 -0.13
C ARG A 73 -2.55 -13.93 -1.38
N ILE A 74 -2.88 -13.34 -2.54
CA ILE A 74 -2.78 -14.04 -3.83
C ILE A 74 -1.33 -14.38 -4.14
N LEU A 75 -0.39 -13.45 -3.93
CA LEU A 75 1.04 -13.68 -4.16
C LEU A 75 1.60 -14.79 -3.26
N LYS A 76 1.23 -14.82 -1.97
CA LYS A 76 1.63 -15.90 -1.07
C LYS A 76 1.05 -17.26 -1.50
N TYR A 77 -0.22 -17.29 -1.95
CA TYR A 77 -0.82 -18.49 -2.53
C TYR A 77 -0.10 -18.94 -3.81
N TYR A 78 0.29 -17.99 -4.66
CA TYR A 78 1.11 -18.24 -5.83
C TYR A 78 2.46 -18.84 -5.44
N TYR A 79 3.22 -18.24 -4.51
CA TYR A 79 4.48 -18.80 -4.03
C TYR A 79 4.32 -20.21 -3.44
N ALA A 80 3.31 -20.45 -2.62
CA ALA A 80 3.04 -21.76 -2.04
C ALA A 80 2.77 -22.86 -3.08
N ASN A 81 2.37 -22.48 -4.30
CA ASN A 81 2.16 -23.40 -5.42
C ASN A 81 3.37 -23.55 -6.36
N TYR A 82 4.44 -22.79 -6.12
CA TYR A 82 5.68 -22.73 -6.89
C TYR A 82 6.91 -23.13 -6.07
N ILE A 83 6.71 -23.87 -4.98
CA ILE A 83 7.79 -24.46 -4.18
C ILE A 83 7.83 -25.99 -4.32
N THR A 84 9.03 -26.55 -4.21
CA THR A 84 9.27 -28.00 -4.05
C THR A 84 10.11 -28.25 -2.81
N GLY A 85 10.20 -29.51 -2.37
CA GLY A 85 11.00 -29.92 -1.22
C GLY A 85 10.25 -29.87 0.14
N LEU A 86 9.04 -29.28 0.19
CA LEU A 86 8.22 -29.27 1.40
C LEU A 86 7.38 -30.56 1.54
N THR A 87 7.91 -31.52 2.29
CA THR A 87 7.24 -32.80 2.54
C THR A 87 6.18 -32.71 3.64
N GLN A 88 5.22 -33.65 3.67
CA GLN A 88 4.22 -33.73 4.74
C GLN A 88 4.83 -33.94 6.13
N ASN A 89 5.99 -34.61 6.22
CA ASN A 89 6.71 -34.73 7.48
C ASN A 89 7.20 -33.37 7.98
N ILE A 90 7.83 -32.56 7.11
CA ILE A 90 8.29 -31.21 7.47
C ILE A 90 7.10 -30.32 7.85
N VAL A 91 5.99 -30.40 7.12
CA VAL A 91 4.74 -29.70 7.45
C VAL A 91 4.25 -30.07 8.85
N GLY A 92 4.19 -31.38 9.17
CA GLY A 92 3.80 -31.86 10.49
C GLY A 92 4.74 -31.37 11.59
N GLU A 93 6.05 -31.44 11.36
CA GLU A 93 7.05 -30.96 12.31
C GLU A 93 6.96 -29.44 12.58
N ILE A 94 6.62 -28.64 11.55
CA ILE A 94 6.34 -27.21 11.72
C ILE A 94 5.04 -27.02 12.51
N GLN A 95 3.97 -27.74 12.20
CA GLN A 95 2.69 -27.60 12.92
C GLN A 95 2.80 -27.98 14.40
N GLU A 96 3.67 -28.94 14.73
CA GLU A 96 3.94 -29.36 16.10
C GLU A 96 4.57 -28.27 16.98
N ILE A 97 5.22 -27.25 16.42
CA ILE A 97 5.84 -26.17 17.21
C ILE A 97 4.81 -25.15 17.73
N LEU A 98 3.61 -25.17 17.14
CA LEU A 98 2.55 -24.21 17.43
C LEU A 98 1.70 -24.70 18.60
N THR A 99 1.39 -23.79 19.51
CA THR A 99 0.41 -23.97 20.57
C THR A 99 -0.79 -23.09 20.30
N VAL A 100 -1.99 -23.67 20.29
CA VAL A 100 -3.24 -22.92 20.19
C VAL A 100 -3.46 -22.19 21.52
N LYS A 101 -3.77 -20.90 21.47
CA LYS A 101 -4.14 -20.13 22.67
C LYS A 101 -5.36 -20.75 23.35
N LYS A 102 -5.43 -20.65 24.67
CA LYS A 102 -6.44 -21.37 25.46
C LYS A 102 -7.87 -20.97 25.09
N GLU A 103 -8.10 -19.70 24.81
CA GLU A 103 -9.39 -19.12 24.43
C GLU A 103 -9.87 -19.57 23.03
N GLU A 104 -8.95 -20.00 22.18
CA GLU A 104 -9.23 -20.48 20.82
C GLU A 104 -9.32 -22.02 20.74
N SER A 105 -8.94 -22.69 21.82
CA SER A 105 -8.96 -24.15 21.89
C SER A 105 -10.39 -24.70 22.04
N PRO A 106 -10.73 -25.82 21.40
CA PRO A 106 -11.98 -26.53 21.68
C PRO A 106 -12.01 -27.03 23.13
N THR A 107 -13.16 -26.87 23.78
CA THR A 107 -13.39 -27.29 25.18
C THR A 107 -14.55 -28.27 25.26
N GLU A 108 -14.66 -29.02 26.35
CA GLU A 108 -15.78 -29.95 26.55
C GLU A 108 -17.14 -29.24 26.51
N SER A 109 -17.20 -28.00 27.01
CA SER A 109 -18.40 -27.15 27.05
C SER A 109 -18.82 -26.58 25.70
N ASP A 110 -17.96 -26.61 24.69
CA ASP A 110 -18.32 -26.11 23.35
C ASP A 110 -19.36 -27.03 22.70
N THR A 111 -20.32 -26.44 21.98
CA THR A 111 -21.25 -27.20 21.13
C THR A 111 -20.48 -27.93 20.02
N GLN A 112 -21.09 -28.91 19.37
CA GLN A 112 -20.44 -29.62 18.26
C GLN A 112 -20.13 -28.68 17.08
N GLU A 113 -20.99 -27.68 16.85
CA GLU A 113 -20.81 -26.65 15.83
C GLU A 113 -19.62 -25.74 16.19
N ASP A 114 -19.55 -25.27 17.45
CA ASP A 114 -18.43 -24.45 17.94
C ASP A 114 -17.10 -25.21 17.84
N LYS A 115 -17.08 -26.48 18.24
CA LYS A 115 -15.89 -27.35 18.12
C LYS A 115 -15.43 -27.46 16.68
N THR A 116 -16.37 -27.66 15.76
CA THR A 116 -16.06 -27.78 14.33
C THR A 116 -15.49 -26.47 13.78
N SER A 117 -16.14 -25.34 14.07
CA SER A 117 -15.70 -24.00 13.67
C SER A 117 -14.31 -23.65 14.21
N LYS A 118 -14.04 -23.94 15.50
CA LYS A 118 -12.70 -23.76 16.10
C LYS A 118 -11.64 -24.62 15.43
N LEU A 119 -11.94 -25.89 15.15
CA LEU A 119 -11.01 -26.79 14.45
C LEU A 119 -10.71 -26.32 13.02
N GLU A 120 -11.71 -25.86 12.28
CA GLU A 120 -11.52 -25.28 10.94
C GLU A 120 -10.65 -24.02 11.01
N LYS A 121 -10.89 -23.14 11.98
CA LYS A 121 -10.06 -21.94 12.23
C LYS A 121 -8.62 -22.32 12.54
N ILE A 122 -8.39 -23.35 13.35
CA ILE A 122 -7.04 -23.86 13.68
C ILE A 122 -6.32 -24.35 12.41
N GLU A 123 -6.97 -25.17 11.59
CA GLU A 123 -6.38 -25.68 10.34
C GLU A 123 -6.10 -24.57 9.32
N PHE A 124 -7.00 -23.58 9.23
CA PHE A 124 -6.79 -22.39 8.41
C PHE A 124 -5.51 -21.64 8.82
N TYR A 125 -5.37 -21.29 10.11
CA TYR A 125 -4.23 -20.51 10.56
C TYR A 125 -2.92 -21.32 10.58
N ARG A 126 -2.96 -22.65 10.72
CA ARG A 126 -1.78 -23.52 10.51
C ARG A 126 -1.28 -23.44 9.08
N SER A 127 -2.20 -23.54 8.13
CA SER A 127 -1.90 -23.42 6.72
C SER A 127 -1.37 -22.03 6.39
N LEU A 128 -1.96 -20.98 6.97
CA LEU A 128 -1.51 -19.60 6.81
C LEU A 128 -0.11 -19.37 7.38
N PHE A 129 0.21 -19.96 8.53
CA PHE A 129 1.54 -19.88 9.13
C PHE A 129 2.60 -20.40 8.16
N ILE A 130 2.39 -21.59 7.58
CA ILE A 130 3.33 -22.18 6.61
C ILE A 130 3.39 -21.34 5.33
N GLN A 131 2.24 -20.88 4.82
CA GLN A 131 2.19 -20.01 3.64
C GLN A 131 2.95 -18.69 3.86
N ASN A 132 2.91 -18.13 5.07
CA ASN A 132 3.69 -16.95 5.45
C ASN A 132 5.20 -17.26 5.54
N LEU A 133 5.60 -18.43 6.06
CA LEU A 133 7.01 -18.86 6.05
C LEU A 133 7.57 -18.99 4.63
N ILE A 134 6.77 -19.57 3.72
CA ILE A 134 7.12 -19.66 2.29
C ILE A 134 7.23 -18.25 1.69
N GLY A 135 6.24 -17.40 1.99
CA GLY A 135 6.26 -15.99 1.60
C GLY A 135 7.57 -15.30 1.96
N SER A 136 7.91 -15.29 3.25
CA SER A 136 9.13 -14.68 3.77
C SER A 136 10.41 -15.34 3.26
N THR A 137 10.35 -16.61 2.82
CA THR A 137 11.48 -17.29 2.18
C THR A 137 11.81 -16.69 0.81
N LEU A 138 10.79 -16.48 -0.03
CA LEU A 138 10.98 -15.95 -1.39
C LEU A 138 11.06 -14.42 -1.42
N ASN A 139 10.47 -13.73 -0.44
CA ASN A 139 10.55 -12.28 -0.30
C ASN A 139 11.15 -11.92 1.05
N ILE A 140 12.48 -11.85 1.10
CA ILE A 140 13.26 -11.59 2.31
C ILE A 140 13.01 -10.15 2.76
N SER A 141 12.02 -9.96 3.64
CA SER A 141 11.71 -8.68 4.27
C SER A 141 11.06 -8.91 5.63
N ILE A 142 11.66 -8.36 6.69
CA ILE A 142 11.04 -8.32 8.03
C ILE A 142 9.76 -7.49 7.96
N TYR A 143 9.77 -6.39 7.22
CA TYR A 143 8.63 -5.50 7.08
C TYR A 143 7.48 -6.21 6.36
N GLY A 144 7.78 -6.90 5.26
CA GLY A 144 6.82 -7.72 4.50
C GLY A 144 6.26 -8.92 5.28
N ALA A 145 6.92 -9.36 6.36
CA ALA A 145 6.41 -10.41 7.23
C ALA A 145 5.29 -9.94 8.18
N SER A 146 4.89 -8.66 8.15
CA SER A 146 3.92 -8.07 9.09
C SER A 146 2.46 -8.13 8.65
N SER A 147 2.16 -8.11 7.35
CA SER A 147 0.80 -8.24 6.82
C SER A 147 0.81 -8.78 5.39
N ASP A 148 -0.36 -9.01 4.80
CA ASP A 148 -0.44 -9.29 3.36
C ASP A 148 -0.12 -8.05 2.52
N ASN A 149 -0.51 -6.86 2.98
CA ASN A 149 -0.31 -5.61 2.24
C ASN A 149 1.18 -5.25 2.19
N GLU A 150 1.86 -5.28 3.34
CA GLU A 150 3.32 -5.05 3.39
C GLU A 150 4.06 -6.09 2.56
N PHE A 151 3.63 -7.35 2.60
CA PHE A 151 4.23 -8.39 1.79
C PHE A 151 4.16 -8.09 0.29
N PHE A 152 3.02 -7.56 -0.18
CA PHE A 152 2.83 -7.19 -1.58
C PHE A 152 3.68 -5.99 -1.96
N ALA A 153 3.67 -4.92 -1.15
CA ALA A 153 4.44 -3.71 -1.38
C ALA A 153 5.95 -4.00 -1.46
N GLU A 154 6.45 -4.82 -0.53
CA GLU A 154 7.83 -5.31 -0.56
C GLU A 154 8.13 -6.13 -1.82
N ALA A 155 7.27 -7.09 -2.16
CA ALA A 155 7.49 -7.90 -3.35
C ALA A 155 7.46 -7.06 -4.65
N PHE A 156 6.65 -6.01 -4.68
CA PHE A 156 6.60 -5.05 -5.79
C PHE A 156 7.89 -4.23 -5.89
N SER A 157 8.38 -3.71 -4.77
CA SER A 157 9.68 -3.02 -4.71
C SER A 157 10.82 -3.95 -5.13
N LYS A 158 10.90 -5.17 -4.58
CA LYS A 158 11.86 -6.19 -5.02
C LYS A 158 11.77 -6.46 -6.52
N TRP A 159 10.57 -6.67 -7.04
CA TRP A 159 10.38 -6.98 -8.46
C TRP A 159 10.92 -5.87 -9.37
N LEU A 160 10.57 -4.63 -9.07
CA LEU A 160 10.91 -3.48 -9.91
C LEU A 160 12.39 -3.07 -9.77
N GLN A 161 12.94 -3.15 -8.56
CA GLN A 161 14.20 -2.50 -8.21
C GLN A 161 15.35 -3.46 -7.90
N THR A 162 15.19 -4.77 -8.10
CA THR A 162 16.36 -5.68 -8.02
C THR A 162 17.28 -5.43 -9.23
N PRO A 163 18.56 -5.04 -9.02
CA PRO A 163 19.53 -4.90 -10.10
C PRO A 163 19.69 -6.20 -10.88
N ARG A 164 19.99 -6.10 -12.18
CA ARG A 164 20.02 -7.26 -13.10
C ARG A 164 20.94 -8.38 -12.61
N GLU A 165 22.09 -8.02 -12.07
CA GLU A 165 23.10 -8.94 -11.52
C GLU A 165 22.64 -9.67 -10.25
N LEU A 166 21.63 -9.15 -9.55
CA LEU A 166 21.06 -9.74 -8.34
C LEU A 166 19.78 -10.54 -8.60
N MET A 167 19.23 -10.47 -9.82
CA MET A 167 18.03 -11.22 -10.20
C MET A 167 18.28 -12.72 -10.09
N ASN A 168 17.53 -13.35 -9.20
CA ASN A 168 17.71 -14.75 -8.78
C ASN A 168 16.43 -15.57 -8.93
N LYS A 169 16.46 -16.82 -8.46
CA LYS A 169 15.32 -17.74 -8.57
C LYS A 169 14.04 -17.23 -7.87
N SER A 170 14.13 -16.59 -6.70
CA SER A 170 12.93 -16.05 -6.05
C SER A 170 12.40 -14.84 -6.81
N TRP A 171 13.28 -13.94 -7.29
CA TRP A 171 12.89 -12.83 -8.18
C TRP A 171 12.22 -13.33 -9.46
N TYR A 172 12.70 -14.42 -10.07
CA TYR A 172 12.05 -15.00 -11.26
C TYR A 172 10.59 -15.39 -10.97
N ILE A 173 10.32 -16.05 -9.84
CA ILE A 173 8.95 -16.42 -9.45
C ILE A 173 8.10 -15.17 -9.22
N THR A 174 8.64 -14.16 -8.53
CA THR A 174 8.01 -12.85 -8.37
C THR A 174 7.70 -12.20 -9.72
N ASN A 175 8.66 -12.20 -10.66
CA ASN A 175 8.53 -11.60 -11.97
C ASN A 175 7.43 -12.26 -12.81
N ASN A 176 7.32 -13.59 -12.77
CA ASN A 176 6.24 -14.29 -13.46
C ASN A 176 4.87 -13.85 -12.93
N PHE A 177 4.75 -13.67 -11.61
CA PHE A 177 3.51 -13.15 -11.02
C PHE A 177 3.17 -11.76 -11.54
N PHE A 178 4.09 -10.80 -11.47
CA PHE A 178 3.81 -9.42 -11.87
C PHE A 178 3.60 -9.25 -13.38
N CYS A 179 4.25 -10.06 -14.22
CA CYS A 179 4.08 -9.98 -15.68
C CYS A 179 2.86 -10.75 -16.21
N ASN A 180 2.46 -11.85 -15.55
CA ASN A 180 1.43 -12.75 -16.10
C ASN A 180 0.18 -12.85 -15.24
N VAL A 181 0.31 -12.91 -13.90
CA VAL A 181 -0.83 -13.05 -12.98
C VAL A 181 -1.49 -11.70 -12.73
N LEU A 182 -0.72 -10.75 -12.20
CA LEU A 182 -1.27 -9.50 -11.68
C LEU A 182 -2.03 -8.68 -12.73
N PRO A 183 -1.56 -8.52 -13.99
CA PRO A 183 -2.26 -7.72 -14.98
C PRO A 183 -3.66 -8.28 -15.29
N MET A 184 -3.79 -9.61 -15.27
CA MET A 184 -5.09 -10.27 -15.44
C MET A 184 -6.06 -9.94 -14.30
N LEU A 185 -5.55 -9.84 -13.07
CA LEU A 185 -6.35 -9.46 -11.89
C LEU A 185 -6.71 -7.98 -11.89
N MET A 186 -5.89 -7.15 -12.53
CA MET A 186 -6.06 -5.71 -12.63
C MET A 186 -6.95 -5.29 -13.79
N LYS A 187 -7.29 -6.19 -14.72
CA LYS A 187 -8.12 -5.88 -15.90
C LYS A 187 -9.53 -5.37 -15.57
N ASN A 188 -10.16 -5.93 -14.53
CA ASN A 188 -11.52 -5.56 -14.10
C ASN A 188 -11.56 -5.33 -12.58
N GLY A 189 -12.33 -4.34 -12.13
CA GLY A 189 -12.65 -4.13 -10.71
C GLY A 189 -13.73 -5.09 -10.24
N ASP A 190 -13.45 -5.85 -9.18
CA ASP A 190 -14.44 -6.74 -8.56
C ASP A 190 -13.99 -7.13 -7.14
N THR A 191 -14.92 -7.64 -6.33
CA THR A 191 -14.63 -8.11 -4.97
C THR A 191 -13.80 -9.39 -4.98
N LEU A 192 -12.99 -9.59 -3.94
CA LEU A 192 -12.17 -10.80 -3.78
C LEU A 192 -13.01 -12.08 -3.92
N GLN A 193 -14.17 -12.13 -3.27
CA GLN A 193 -15.08 -13.27 -3.29
C GLN A 193 -15.45 -13.70 -4.72
N ASN A 194 -15.68 -12.73 -5.62
CA ASN A 194 -16.03 -13.01 -7.01
C ASN A 194 -14.79 -13.46 -7.82
N LYS A 195 -13.62 -12.88 -7.54
CA LYS A 195 -12.37 -13.21 -8.23
C LYS A 195 -11.75 -14.54 -7.81
N THR A 196 -12.11 -15.09 -6.64
CA THR A 196 -11.52 -16.30 -6.06
C THR A 196 -11.42 -17.47 -7.05
N LYS A 197 -12.52 -17.83 -7.73
CA LYS A 197 -12.52 -18.96 -8.67
C LYS A 197 -11.59 -18.71 -9.86
N THR A 198 -11.60 -17.51 -10.40
CA THR A 198 -10.74 -17.10 -11.53
C THR A 198 -9.26 -17.16 -11.14
N ILE A 199 -8.91 -16.64 -9.96
CA ILE A 199 -7.56 -16.67 -9.41
C ILE A 199 -7.05 -18.12 -9.29
N ILE A 200 -7.83 -18.98 -8.63
CA ILE A 200 -7.46 -20.39 -8.41
C ILE A 200 -7.26 -21.10 -9.75
N ASN A 201 -8.21 -20.98 -10.68
CA ASN A 201 -8.13 -21.64 -11.98
C ASN A 201 -6.91 -21.18 -12.77
N TRP A 202 -6.60 -19.88 -12.74
CA TRP A 202 -5.47 -19.33 -13.47
C TRP A 202 -4.14 -19.83 -12.91
N ILE A 203 -3.96 -19.77 -11.58
CA ILE A 203 -2.73 -20.20 -10.90
C ILE A 203 -2.51 -21.70 -11.07
N ASN A 204 -3.56 -22.52 -10.91
CA ASN A 204 -3.47 -23.97 -11.10
C ASN A 204 -3.24 -24.36 -12.57
N GLY A 205 -3.64 -23.51 -13.53
CA GLY A 205 -3.46 -23.75 -14.96
C GLY A 205 -2.07 -23.38 -15.49
N GLN A 206 -1.20 -22.74 -14.70
CA GLN A 206 0.14 -22.38 -15.14
C GLN A 206 1.09 -23.58 -15.16
N ASN A 207 2.04 -23.56 -16.11
CA ASN A 207 3.09 -24.57 -16.18
C ASN A 207 4.11 -24.37 -15.04
N LYS A 208 4.16 -25.34 -14.12
CA LYS A 208 5.05 -25.37 -12.95
C LYS A 208 6.51 -25.76 -13.25
N SER A 209 6.96 -25.69 -14.51
CA SER A 209 8.31 -26.11 -14.93
C SER A 209 9.50 -25.42 -14.23
N ASN A 210 9.26 -24.44 -13.34
CA ASN A 210 10.29 -23.60 -12.72
C ASN A 210 10.01 -23.25 -11.25
N GLU A 211 9.92 -24.27 -10.42
CA GLU A 211 9.69 -24.15 -8.97
C GLU A 211 10.96 -23.77 -8.19
N TYR A 212 10.76 -23.23 -6.98
CA TYR A 212 11.80 -22.97 -5.99
C TYR A 212 11.99 -24.19 -5.10
N ASP A 213 13.18 -24.80 -5.14
CA ASP A 213 13.48 -25.93 -4.28
C ASP A 213 14.04 -25.47 -2.93
N ILE A 214 13.19 -25.50 -1.88
CA ILE A 214 13.60 -25.11 -0.52
C ILE A 214 14.53 -26.14 0.14
N SER A 215 14.77 -27.29 -0.52
CA SER A 215 15.66 -28.34 -0.04
C SER A 215 17.06 -28.30 -0.68
N LEU A 216 17.32 -27.33 -1.56
CA LEU A 216 18.58 -27.20 -2.27
C LEU A 216 19.72 -26.81 -1.31
N LYS A 217 20.70 -27.70 -1.16
CA LYS A 217 21.81 -27.54 -0.18
C LYS A 217 23.09 -26.97 -0.76
N SER A 218 23.20 -26.86 -2.08
CA SER A 218 24.42 -26.38 -2.73
C SER A 218 24.09 -25.65 -4.03
N PRO A 219 24.91 -24.67 -4.44
CA PRO A 219 24.75 -23.99 -5.72
C PRO A 219 24.78 -24.96 -6.90
N LEU A 220 23.88 -24.77 -7.86
CA LEU A 220 23.84 -25.59 -9.07
C LEU A 220 24.92 -25.14 -10.08
N SER A 221 25.17 -23.82 -10.15
CA SER A 221 26.22 -23.16 -10.95
C SER A 221 26.18 -21.66 -10.67
N ASN A 222 27.30 -20.93 -10.78
CA ASN A 222 27.40 -19.45 -10.67
C ASN A 222 26.59 -18.84 -9.50
N THR A 223 27.25 -18.63 -8.36
CA THR A 223 26.61 -17.96 -7.21
C THR A 223 26.42 -16.47 -7.46
N ILE A 224 25.34 -15.91 -6.92
CA ILE A 224 25.10 -14.47 -6.84
C ILE A 224 25.49 -13.99 -5.45
N ASP A 225 26.25 -12.89 -5.38
CA ASP A 225 26.40 -12.13 -4.15
C ASP A 225 25.23 -11.15 -4.02
N LEU A 226 24.32 -11.42 -3.10
CA LEU A 226 23.17 -10.54 -2.83
C LEU A 226 23.54 -9.31 -2.00
N HIS A 227 24.82 -9.16 -1.65
CA HIS A 227 25.36 -8.04 -0.88
C HIS A 227 24.75 -7.88 0.52
N TYR A 228 24.09 -8.90 1.07
CA TYR A 228 23.77 -8.93 2.50
C TYR A 228 25.05 -8.91 3.33
N GLN A 229 24.96 -8.43 4.58
CA GLN A 229 26.15 -8.19 5.41
C GLN A 229 27.02 -9.45 5.65
N ASN A 230 26.46 -10.65 5.52
CA ASN A 230 27.23 -11.90 5.61
C ASN A 230 26.61 -13.00 4.73
N SER A 231 27.30 -14.14 4.63
CA SER A 231 26.86 -15.30 3.85
C SER A 231 25.60 -16.00 4.40
N ASN A 232 25.21 -15.70 5.64
CA ASN A 232 24.00 -16.22 6.27
C ASN A 232 22.82 -15.29 5.95
N ILE A 233 22.08 -15.63 4.91
CA ILE A 233 20.95 -14.84 4.43
C ILE A 233 19.66 -15.21 5.19
N GLY A 234 18.80 -14.21 5.43
CA GLY A 234 17.46 -14.33 6.01
C GLY A 234 17.35 -15.25 7.24
N TRP A 235 16.81 -16.47 7.14
CA TRP A 235 16.59 -17.37 8.29
C TRP A 235 17.87 -17.67 9.11
N LYS A 236 19.05 -17.56 8.49
CA LYS A 236 20.35 -17.70 9.15
C LYS A 236 20.94 -16.37 9.63
N SER A 237 20.39 -15.24 9.18
CA SER A 237 20.96 -13.91 9.40
C SER A 237 20.78 -13.44 10.85
N SER A 238 21.86 -12.90 11.40
CA SER A 238 21.88 -12.12 12.64
C SER A 238 22.90 -11.01 12.45
N VAL A 239 22.42 -9.79 12.22
CA VAL A 239 23.23 -8.64 11.79
C VAL A 239 22.96 -7.46 12.72
N ASN A 240 24.01 -6.89 13.33
CA ASN A 240 23.92 -5.67 14.15
C ASN A 240 22.81 -5.69 15.22
N GLY A 241 22.50 -6.86 15.80
CA GLY A 241 21.41 -7.04 16.78
C GLY A 241 20.01 -7.21 16.16
N VAL A 242 19.86 -7.02 14.85
CA VAL A 242 18.67 -7.36 14.06
C VAL A 242 18.78 -8.83 13.62
N ASN A 243 17.87 -9.66 14.12
CA ASN A 243 17.77 -11.06 13.78
C ASN A 243 16.53 -11.27 12.91
N TYR A 244 16.75 -11.44 11.60
CA TYR A 244 15.67 -11.59 10.62
C TYR A 244 14.69 -12.68 11.01
N PHE A 245 15.19 -13.84 11.45
CA PHE A 245 14.35 -14.95 11.89
C PHE A 245 13.46 -14.52 13.07
N ASP A 246 14.02 -13.96 14.13
CA ASP A 246 13.23 -13.64 15.33
C ASP A 246 12.17 -12.56 15.04
N GLN A 247 12.51 -11.54 14.26
CA GLN A 247 11.57 -10.47 13.92
C GLN A 247 10.48 -10.96 12.96
N SER A 248 10.85 -11.66 11.89
CA SER A 248 9.89 -12.19 10.91
C SER A 248 8.94 -13.21 11.54
N ILE A 249 9.47 -14.15 12.35
CA ILE A 249 8.62 -15.13 13.05
C ILE A 249 7.68 -14.44 14.04
N SER A 250 8.14 -13.41 14.77
CA SER A 250 7.26 -12.64 15.66
C SER A 250 6.09 -12.02 14.89
N LYS A 251 6.36 -11.39 13.74
CA LYS A 251 5.36 -10.78 12.87
C LYS A 251 4.39 -11.81 12.26
N ILE A 252 4.90 -12.95 11.81
CA ILE A 252 4.08 -14.05 11.28
C ILE A 252 3.15 -14.61 12.37
N ILE A 253 3.63 -14.81 13.59
CA ILE A 253 2.81 -15.27 14.72
C ILE A 253 1.70 -14.25 15.05
N GLN A 254 2.02 -12.94 15.03
CA GLN A 254 1.02 -11.89 15.20
C GLN A 254 -0.09 -11.96 14.15
N GLN A 255 0.26 -12.21 12.87
CA GLN A 255 -0.73 -12.40 11.81
C GLN A 255 -1.60 -13.64 12.02
N CYS A 256 -1.04 -14.72 12.57
CA CYS A 256 -1.76 -15.96 12.79
C CYS A 256 -2.66 -15.95 14.04
N LYS A 257 -2.67 -14.86 14.84
CA LYS A 257 -3.59 -14.47 15.95
C LYS A 257 -3.82 -15.47 17.09
N ILE A 258 -4.13 -16.73 16.76
CA ILE A 258 -4.55 -17.81 17.66
C ILE A 258 -3.39 -18.70 18.14
N PHE A 259 -2.17 -18.46 17.64
CA PHE A 259 -1.01 -19.30 17.96
C PHE A 259 0.02 -18.56 18.80
N GLU A 260 0.78 -19.37 19.52
CA GLU A 260 2.05 -19.03 20.16
C GLU A 260 3.08 -20.10 19.80
N LEU A 261 4.37 -19.75 19.87
CA LEU A 261 5.44 -20.74 19.75
C LEU A 261 5.66 -21.42 21.10
N LYS A 262 5.83 -22.74 21.09
CA LYS A 262 6.31 -23.48 22.27
C LYS A 262 7.69 -22.97 22.72
N GLU A 263 7.90 -22.92 24.03
CA GLU A 263 9.03 -22.27 24.71
C GLU A 263 10.41 -22.67 24.15
N ASP A 264 10.58 -23.93 23.73
CA ASP A 264 11.84 -24.45 23.17
C ASP A 264 11.84 -24.69 21.65
N SER A 265 10.76 -24.34 20.95
CA SER A 265 10.60 -24.76 19.55
C SER A 265 11.20 -23.81 18.51
N LYS A 266 11.70 -22.65 18.93
CA LYS A 266 12.39 -21.70 18.02
C LYS A 266 13.62 -22.32 17.37
N SER A 267 14.43 -23.05 18.14
CA SER A 267 15.63 -23.72 17.62
C SER A 267 15.29 -24.82 16.62
N LYS A 268 14.22 -25.61 16.89
CA LYS A 268 13.69 -26.61 15.94
C LYS A 268 13.23 -25.94 14.66
N LEU A 269 12.45 -24.85 14.75
CA LEU A 269 11.99 -24.12 13.58
C LEU A 269 13.14 -23.55 12.75
N ARG A 270 14.12 -22.90 13.41
CA ARG A 270 15.30 -22.37 12.73
C ARG A 270 16.06 -23.46 11.98
N TYR A 271 16.19 -24.65 12.58
CA TYR A 271 16.82 -25.80 11.93
C TYR A 271 16.03 -26.25 10.68
N LEU A 272 14.70 -26.35 10.77
CA LEU A 272 13.85 -26.74 9.64
C LEU A 272 13.91 -25.74 8.47
N LEU A 273 14.01 -24.44 8.78
CA LEU A 273 14.05 -23.36 7.79
C LEU A 273 15.46 -23.07 7.25
N ASN A 274 16.50 -23.67 7.84
CA ASN A 274 17.89 -23.31 7.58
C ASN A 274 18.20 -23.30 6.07
N ASP A 275 17.75 -24.31 5.34
CA ASP A 275 18.13 -24.44 3.92
C ASP A 275 17.09 -23.84 2.94
N TRP A 276 16.02 -23.22 3.47
CA TRP A 276 14.94 -22.71 2.63
C TRP A 276 15.34 -21.49 1.80
N MET A 277 16.30 -20.67 2.25
CA MET A 277 16.71 -19.45 1.55
C MET A 277 18.02 -19.67 0.80
N ASN A 278 17.90 -20.05 -0.47
CA ASN A 278 19.00 -20.34 -1.37
C ASN A 278 19.05 -19.39 -2.58
N ASP A 279 18.59 -18.14 -2.40
CA ASP A 279 18.55 -17.12 -3.46
C ASP A 279 19.92 -16.82 -4.09
N SER A 280 21.02 -17.03 -3.36
CA SER A 280 22.38 -16.87 -3.88
C SER A 280 22.84 -18.03 -4.78
N PHE A 281 22.09 -19.14 -4.87
CA PHE A 281 22.53 -20.37 -5.53
C PHE A 281 22.22 -20.42 -7.01
N THR A 282 21.18 -19.70 -7.45
CA THR A 282 20.66 -19.81 -8.82
C THR A 282 20.24 -18.44 -9.36
N PRO A 283 20.89 -17.93 -10.41
CA PRO A 283 20.46 -16.73 -11.10
C PRO A 283 19.12 -16.91 -11.80
N ALA A 284 18.39 -15.81 -12.01
CA ALA A 284 17.23 -15.81 -12.87
C ALA A 284 17.64 -16.16 -14.30
N PRO A 285 16.87 -16.99 -15.03
CA PRO A 285 17.19 -17.31 -16.41
C PRO A 285 16.96 -16.09 -17.31
N ASP A 286 17.75 -15.96 -18.38
CA ASP A 286 17.67 -14.83 -19.33
C ASP A 286 16.26 -14.62 -19.90
N ILE A 287 15.50 -15.70 -20.11
CA ILE A 287 14.11 -15.61 -20.59
C ILE A 287 13.20 -14.86 -19.61
N SER A 288 13.45 -14.94 -18.31
CA SER A 288 12.72 -14.17 -17.30
C SER A 288 13.12 -12.71 -17.34
N ILE A 289 14.41 -12.42 -17.51
CA ILE A 289 14.91 -11.04 -17.60
C ILE A 289 14.34 -10.37 -18.85
N ALA A 290 14.36 -11.07 -19.99
CA ALA A 290 13.75 -10.61 -21.23
C ALA A 290 12.23 -10.40 -21.09
N LEU A 291 11.53 -11.26 -20.35
CA LEU A 291 10.11 -11.06 -20.04
C LEU A 291 9.89 -9.74 -19.29
N PHE A 292 10.66 -9.47 -18.24
CA PHE A 292 10.57 -8.20 -17.50
C PHE A 292 10.83 -6.99 -18.39
N GLU A 293 11.93 -7.00 -19.14
CA GLU A 293 12.31 -5.91 -20.04
C GLU A 293 11.26 -5.64 -21.13
N SER A 294 10.70 -6.70 -21.72
CA SER A 294 9.64 -6.59 -22.73
C SER A 294 8.26 -6.25 -22.17
N PHE A 295 8.05 -6.49 -20.88
CA PHE A 295 6.80 -6.15 -20.20
C PHE A 295 6.69 -4.65 -19.95
N ASN A 296 7.80 -3.92 -19.86
CA ASN A 296 7.81 -2.46 -19.78
C ASN A 296 7.15 -1.85 -21.03
N SER A 297 6.02 -1.17 -20.84
CA SER A 297 5.24 -0.59 -21.93
C SER A 297 5.94 0.56 -22.65
N GLN A 298 6.94 1.19 -22.02
CA GLN A 298 7.55 2.44 -22.47
C GLN A 298 6.50 3.52 -22.81
N HIS A 299 5.37 3.52 -22.10
CA HIS A 299 4.24 4.42 -22.35
C HIS A 299 4.66 5.89 -22.30
N PHE A 300 5.45 6.26 -21.29
CA PHE A 300 6.11 7.55 -21.18
C PHE A 300 7.56 7.41 -21.69
N GLY A 301 7.90 8.20 -22.70
CA GLY A 301 9.25 8.21 -23.28
C GLY A 301 10.28 8.92 -22.41
N ASP A 302 9.84 9.85 -21.56
CA ASP A 302 10.69 10.59 -20.63
C ASP A 302 9.93 11.09 -19.39
N PHE A 303 10.67 11.51 -18.37
CA PHE A 303 10.12 12.03 -17.13
C PHE A 303 9.25 13.28 -17.34
N LYS A 304 9.59 14.15 -18.29
CA LYS A 304 8.84 15.38 -18.55
C LYS A 304 7.43 15.07 -19.07
N SER A 305 7.31 14.08 -19.95
CA SER A 305 6.03 13.62 -20.50
C SER A 305 5.16 13.01 -19.42
N LEU A 306 5.74 12.19 -18.53
CA LEU A 306 5.06 11.64 -17.37
C LEU A 306 4.59 12.72 -16.39
N ASP A 307 5.49 13.61 -15.98
CA ASP A 307 5.19 14.65 -15.00
C ASP A 307 4.10 15.61 -15.54
N SER A 308 4.15 15.96 -16.84
CA SER A 308 3.09 16.75 -17.49
C SER A 308 1.77 15.99 -17.55
N TYR A 309 1.79 14.68 -17.80
CA TYR A 309 0.60 13.84 -17.81
C TYR A 309 -0.07 13.82 -16.43
N LEU A 310 0.70 13.59 -15.37
CA LEU A 310 0.19 13.56 -14.00
C LEU A 310 -0.37 14.92 -13.60
N GLN A 311 0.38 15.99 -13.83
CA GLN A 311 -0.07 17.36 -13.53
C GLN A 311 -1.45 17.67 -14.10
N ASN A 312 -1.72 17.26 -15.34
CA ASN A 312 -2.99 17.55 -16.00
C ASN A 312 -4.15 16.63 -15.56
N ARG A 313 -3.85 15.51 -14.89
CA ARG A 313 -4.83 14.47 -14.54
C ARG A 313 -5.14 14.40 -13.05
N THR A 314 -4.24 14.90 -12.21
CA THR A 314 -4.40 14.89 -10.76
C THR A 314 -4.65 16.30 -10.25
N ILE A 315 -5.79 16.90 -10.64
CA ILE A 315 -6.14 18.27 -10.26
C ILE A 315 -7.11 18.26 -9.07
N ASP A 316 -6.82 19.05 -8.04
CA ASP A 316 -7.67 19.23 -6.88
C ASP A 316 -8.82 20.22 -7.09
N GLU A 317 -9.64 20.40 -6.04
CA GLU A 317 -10.78 21.32 -6.04
C GLU A 317 -10.36 22.78 -6.31
N ALA A 318 -9.13 23.17 -5.95
CA ALA A 318 -8.60 24.52 -6.17
C ALA A 318 -7.92 24.71 -7.54
N GLY A 319 -7.86 23.65 -8.36
CA GLY A 319 -7.25 23.70 -9.69
C GLY A 319 -5.74 23.49 -9.70
N TYR A 320 -5.14 22.99 -8.62
CA TYR A 320 -3.72 22.68 -8.53
C TYR A 320 -3.45 21.19 -8.71
N SER A 321 -2.27 20.84 -9.20
CA SER A 321 -1.89 19.43 -9.28
C SER A 321 -1.54 18.88 -7.89
N THR A 322 -2.11 17.72 -7.56
CA THR A 322 -1.80 16.94 -6.35
C THR A 322 -0.68 15.92 -6.54
N VAL A 323 -0.20 15.73 -7.79
CA VAL A 323 0.98 14.94 -8.12
C VAL A 323 1.85 15.76 -9.08
N TRP A 324 2.92 16.33 -8.54
CA TRP A 324 3.83 17.22 -9.29
C TRP A 324 5.28 16.99 -8.87
N PHE A 325 5.90 15.96 -9.46
CA PHE A 325 7.25 15.56 -9.11
C PHE A 325 8.29 16.62 -9.47
N SER A 326 8.19 17.29 -10.63
CA SER A 326 9.18 18.32 -10.97
C SER A 326 9.20 19.49 -9.99
N ASN A 327 8.04 19.85 -9.40
CA ASN A 327 7.98 20.85 -8.34
C ASN A 327 8.69 20.35 -7.08
N ILE A 328 8.35 19.15 -6.59
CA ILE A 328 9.00 18.50 -5.45
C ILE A 328 10.52 18.46 -5.62
N LEU A 329 11.03 18.03 -6.78
CA LEU A 329 12.47 17.94 -7.06
C LEU A 329 13.17 19.30 -6.99
N SER A 330 12.48 20.40 -7.33
CA SER A 330 13.03 21.75 -7.23
C SER A 330 13.29 22.18 -5.78
N PHE A 331 12.47 21.70 -4.84
CA PHE A 331 12.63 21.96 -3.41
C PHE A 331 13.65 21.01 -2.77
N LEU A 332 13.64 19.72 -3.13
CA LEU A 332 14.62 18.75 -2.60
C LEU A 332 16.06 19.20 -2.87
N LYS A 333 16.33 19.73 -4.08
CA LYS A 333 17.65 20.27 -4.42
C LYS A 333 18.09 21.43 -3.51
N LYS A 334 17.15 22.23 -3.00
CA LYS A 334 17.46 23.35 -2.13
C LYS A 334 17.80 22.88 -0.71
N ASP A 335 17.06 21.91 -0.21
CA ASP A 335 17.09 21.54 1.20
C ASP A 335 18.04 20.37 1.50
N TYR A 336 18.31 19.50 0.53
CA TYR A 336 19.08 18.25 0.71
C TYR A 336 20.39 18.20 -0.09
N ALA A 337 20.85 19.33 -0.66
CA ALA A 337 22.13 19.38 -1.37
C ALA A 337 23.36 19.04 -0.48
N HIS A 338 23.20 19.14 0.85
CA HIS A 338 24.23 18.82 1.84
C HIS A 338 23.61 18.11 3.05
N ASN A 339 23.59 16.78 3.05
CA ASN A 339 22.92 15.90 4.01
C ASN A 339 23.83 15.34 5.10
N SER A 340 24.92 16.03 5.44
CA SER A 340 25.91 15.55 6.43
C SER A 340 25.36 15.28 7.84
N LYS A 341 24.07 15.55 8.09
CA LYS A 341 23.39 15.37 9.38
C LYS A 341 22.50 14.12 9.45
N LEU A 342 22.18 13.48 8.32
CA LEU A 342 21.25 12.34 8.28
C LEU A 342 21.94 10.99 8.54
N GLY A 343 23.27 10.91 8.40
CA GLY A 343 24.06 9.71 8.68
C GLY A 343 24.47 8.93 7.43
N ASP A 344 25.11 7.78 7.63
CA ASP A 344 25.80 7.05 6.55
C ASP A 344 24.86 6.39 5.54
N ASP A 345 23.62 6.09 5.91
CA ASP A 345 22.60 5.51 5.03
C ASP A 345 21.97 6.51 4.04
N TYR A 346 22.35 7.79 4.11
CA TYR A 346 21.74 8.86 3.30
C TYR A 346 22.76 9.50 2.37
N PHE A 347 22.34 9.85 1.15
CA PHE A 347 23.16 10.56 0.17
C PHE A 347 22.85 12.06 0.11
N ASP A 348 23.81 12.84 -0.40
CA ASP A 348 23.60 14.25 -0.75
C ASP A 348 22.83 14.36 -2.07
N TRP A 349 21.84 15.24 -2.12
CA TRP A 349 21.04 15.48 -3.31
C TRP A 349 21.87 16.17 -4.41
N THR A 350 22.20 15.44 -5.47
CA THR A 350 22.97 15.93 -6.63
C THR A 350 22.15 15.90 -7.91
N ASP A 351 22.65 16.52 -8.98
CA ASP A 351 22.00 16.43 -10.29
C ASP A 351 21.98 14.99 -10.84
N GLN A 352 22.96 14.16 -10.48
CA GLN A 352 22.96 12.73 -10.80
C GLN A 352 21.83 12.00 -10.06
N LYS A 353 21.64 12.28 -8.76
CA LYS A 353 20.56 11.67 -7.97
C LYS A 353 19.18 12.14 -8.40
N LYS A 354 19.06 13.40 -8.82
CA LYS A 354 17.87 13.90 -9.50
C LYS A 354 17.57 13.08 -10.78
N ALA A 355 18.56 12.88 -11.65
CA ALA A 355 18.36 12.11 -12.88
C ALA A 355 17.98 10.64 -12.59
N SER A 356 18.56 10.05 -11.54
CA SER A 356 18.20 8.71 -11.07
C SER A 356 16.74 8.64 -10.61
N PHE A 357 16.30 9.59 -9.78
CA PHE A 357 14.90 9.73 -9.37
C PHE A 357 13.95 9.84 -10.58
N GLU A 358 14.27 10.72 -11.53
CA GLU A 358 13.48 10.92 -12.76
C GLU A 358 13.35 9.61 -13.56
N SER A 359 14.44 8.83 -13.63
CA SER A 359 14.48 7.52 -14.29
C SER A 359 13.62 6.48 -13.54
N ILE A 360 13.78 6.35 -12.22
CA ILE A 360 13.03 5.39 -11.39
C ILE A 360 11.54 5.68 -11.45
N VAL A 361 11.12 6.94 -11.32
CA VAL A 361 9.71 7.33 -11.40
C VAL A 361 9.13 7.05 -12.79
N THR A 362 9.88 7.35 -13.85
CA THR A 362 9.44 7.03 -15.22
C THR A 362 9.27 5.53 -15.42
N GLN A 363 10.23 4.74 -14.94
CA GLN A 363 10.18 3.28 -15.01
C GLN A 363 8.99 2.72 -14.23
N LEU A 364 8.79 3.18 -12.99
CA LEU A 364 7.67 2.81 -12.14
C LEU A 364 6.33 3.01 -12.84
N PHE A 365 6.07 4.21 -13.37
CA PHE A 365 4.79 4.49 -14.05
C PHE A 365 4.62 3.70 -15.36
N ASN A 366 5.69 3.41 -16.08
CA ASN A 366 5.60 2.55 -17.27
C ASN A 366 5.24 1.10 -16.92
N TYR A 367 5.76 0.55 -15.82
CA TYR A 367 5.36 -0.78 -15.35
C TYR A 367 3.96 -0.79 -14.73
N LEU A 368 3.59 0.25 -13.99
CA LEU A 368 2.21 0.41 -13.51
C LEU A 368 1.24 0.46 -14.69
N TYR A 369 1.58 1.18 -15.77
CA TYR A 369 0.80 1.16 -17.00
C TYR A 369 0.74 -0.23 -17.63
N SER A 370 1.83 -1.00 -17.67
CA SER A 370 1.79 -2.38 -18.18
C SER A 370 0.85 -3.27 -17.39
N ILE A 371 0.79 -3.10 -16.06
CA ILE A 371 -0.08 -3.88 -15.18
C ILE A 371 -1.55 -3.45 -15.32
N ILE A 372 -1.82 -2.14 -15.33
CA ILE A 372 -3.19 -1.59 -15.33
C ILE A 372 -3.77 -1.54 -16.75
N SER A 373 -2.92 -1.29 -17.74
CA SER A 373 -3.24 -1.14 -19.18
C SER A 373 -4.37 -0.14 -19.46
N ASN A 374 -4.43 0.95 -18.68
CA ASN A 374 -5.47 1.96 -18.78
C ASN A 374 -4.98 3.32 -18.22
N ASP A 375 -5.08 4.38 -19.02
CA ASP A 375 -4.67 5.73 -18.63
C ASP A 375 -5.48 6.29 -17.45
N GLU A 376 -6.81 6.20 -17.51
CA GLU A 376 -7.66 6.69 -16.41
C GLU A 376 -7.32 5.97 -15.11
N GLY A 377 -7.16 4.64 -15.18
CA GLY A 377 -6.76 3.80 -14.06
C GLY A 377 -5.40 4.20 -13.48
N LEU A 378 -4.42 4.48 -14.34
CA LEU A 378 -3.09 4.93 -13.92
C LEU A 378 -3.17 6.29 -13.21
N SER A 379 -3.90 7.26 -13.78
CA SER A 379 -4.08 8.58 -13.16
C SER A 379 -4.90 8.54 -11.86
N ASN A 380 -5.78 7.54 -11.71
CA ASN A 380 -6.61 7.34 -10.53
C ASN A 380 -6.01 6.34 -9.54
N LEU A 381 -4.76 5.91 -9.75
CA LEU A 381 -4.04 5.02 -8.84
C LEU A 381 -3.90 5.68 -7.47
N ILE A 382 -3.47 6.95 -7.46
CA ILE A 382 -3.39 7.80 -6.28
C ILE A 382 -4.14 9.12 -6.51
N SER A 383 -4.71 9.68 -5.45
CA SER A 383 -5.32 11.02 -5.48
C SER A 383 -4.33 12.13 -5.16
N ALA A 384 -3.22 11.82 -4.48
CA ALA A 384 -2.15 12.77 -4.17
C ALA A 384 -0.84 12.05 -3.82
N PHE A 385 0.27 12.76 -4.03
CA PHE A 385 1.60 12.38 -3.57
C PHE A 385 2.20 13.54 -2.77
N VAL A 386 2.38 13.33 -1.46
CA VAL A 386 2.87 14.35 -0.53
C VAL A 386 4.27 14.00 -0.06
N VAL A 387 5.19 14.95 -0.15
CA VAL A 387 6.50 14.87 0.50
C VAL A 387 6.45 15.67 1.79
N ALA A 388 6.43 15.00 2.94
CA ALA A 388 6.47 15.62 4.25
C ALA A 388 7.90 16.11 4.58
N GLY A 389 8.04 17.06 5.50
CA GLY A 389 9.34 17.40 6.09
C GLY A 389 9.92 16.23 6.90
N ASP A 390 11.18 16.32 7.33
CA ASP A 390 11.91 15.25 8.05
C ASP A 390 11.41 14.94 9.47
N GLU A 391 10.46 15.72 9.96
CA GLU A 391 9.86 15.49 11.27
C GLU A 391 8.93 14.27 11.22
N LYS A 392 8.73 13.61 12.36
CA LYS A 392 7.81 12.47 12.47
C LYS A 392 6.46 12.77 11.83
N LEU A 393 5.96 11.84 11.01
CA LEU A 393 4.68 12.00 10.33
C LEU A 393 3.53 12.23 11.33
N VAL A 394 2.63 13.15 10.99
CA VAL A 394 1.47 13.47 11.82
C VAL A 394 0.60 12.21 12.03
N GLY A 395 0.19 11.97 13.28
CA GLY A 395 -0.64 10.82 13.63
C GLY A 395 0.13 9.52 13.87
N ASP A 396 1.44 9.49 13.60
CA ASP A 396 2.27 8.33 13.90
C ASP A 396 2.44 8.16 15.42
N LYS A 397 1.93 7.04 15.94
CA LYS A 397 2.02 6.64 17.35
C LYS A 397 3.16 5.68 17.62
N SER A 398 3.91 5.25 16.60
CA SER A 398 5.03 4.34 16.76
C SER A 398 6.19 5.04 17.49
N ASP A 399 7.03 4.28 18.19
CA ASP A 399 8.22 4.83 18.85
C ASP A 399 9.36 5.13 17.83
N GLY A 400 9.16 4.82 16.55
CA GLY A 400 10.10 5.04 15.45
C GLY A 400 9.66 6.14 14.48
N LEU A 401 10.49 6.39 13.46
CA LEU A 401 10.14 7.23 12.31
C LEU A 401 9.61 6.32 11.19
N VAL A 402 8.32 6.43 10.87
CA VAL A 402 7.75 5.83 9.66
C VAL A 402 8.21 6.64 8.44
N ALA A 403 8.94 6.00 7.53
CA ALA A 403 9.54 6.65 6.35
C ALA A 403 8.49 7.13 5.32
N GLY A 404 7.35 6.46 5.26
CA GLY A 404 6.21 6.82 4.42
C GLY A 404 4.99 5.99 4.78
N TYR A 405 3.83 6.40 4.27
CA TYR A 405 2.61 5.60 4.32
C TYR A 405 1.73 5.87 3.11
N THR A 406 0.90 4.87 2.80
CA THR A 406 -0.19 4.97 1.86
C THR A 406 -1.50 4.89 2.62
N SER A 407 -2.29 5.97 2.58
CA SER A 407 -3.62 5.97 3.18
C SER A 407 -4.65 5.60 2.13
N THR A 408 -5.51 4.64 2.46
CA THR A 408 -6.53 4.13 1.53
C THR A 408 -7.91 4.31 2.12
N SER A 409 -8.79 5.03 1.42
CA SER A 409 -10.19 5.18 1.80
C SER A 409 -11.05 4.09 1.18
N PHE A 410 -12.12 3.70 1.87
CA PHE A 410 -13.07 2.70 1.39
C PHE A 410 -14.50 3.21 1.47
N VAL A 411 -15.37 2.59 0.69
CA VAL A 411 -16.78 2.95 0.60
C VAL A 411 -17.65 1.72 0.57
N ARG A 412 -18.75 1.78 1.32
CA ARG A 412 -19.78 0.75 1.30
C ARG A 412 -20.66 0.97 0.07
N MET A 413 -20.72 -0.04 -0.79
CA MET A 413 -21.58 -0.12 -1.95
C MET A 413 -22.93 -0.77 -1.59
N SER A 414 -23.83 -0.88 -2.57
CA SER A 414 -25.08 -1.64 -2.43
C SER A 414 -24.82 -3.10 -2.02
N ASN A 415 -25.77 -3.72 -1.32
CA ASN A 415 -25.72 -5.13 -0.91
C ASN A 415 -24.55 -5.47 0.04
N ASN A 416 -24.15 -4.53 0.91
CA ASN A 416 -23.05 -4.72 1.89
C ASN A 416 -21.69 -5.06 1.27
N LYS A 417 -21.49 -4.76 -0.03
CA LYS A 417 -20.18 -4.84 -0.67
C LYS A 417 -19.36 -3.60 -0.32
N TYR A 418 -18.04 -3.74 -0.36
CA TYR A 418 -17.11 -2.64 -0.10
C TYR A 418 -16.10 -2.56 -1.24
N SER A 419 -15.67 -1.35 -1.55
CA SER A 419 -14.64 -1.06 -2.54
C SER A 419 -13.63 -0.09 -1.94
N VAL A 420 -12.38 -0.20 -2.40
CA VAL A 420 -11.45 0.93 -2.26
C VAL A 420 -12.01 2.10 -3.06
N LYS A 421 -11.92 3.30 -2.50
CA LYS A 421 -12.37 4.54 -3.14
C LYS A 421 -11.16 5.30 -3.68
N SER A 422 -10.21 5.65 -2.83
CA SER A 422 -8.97 6.34 -3.20
C SER A 422 -7.80 5.89 -2.33
N SER A 423 -6.59 6.16 -2.83
CA SER A 423 -5.36 6.07 -2.05
C SER A 423 -4.56 7.35 -2.23
N TYR A 424 -3.83 7.80 -1.22
CA TYR A 424 -2.80 8.84 -1.36
C TYR A 424 -1.55 8.42 -0.61
N ILE A 425 -0.41 8.95 -1.04
CA ILE A 425 0.90 8.59 -0.51
C ILE A 425 1.50 9.80 0.20
N VAL A 426 2.09 9.57 1.37
CA VAL A 426 2.90 10.55 2.11
C VAL A 426 4.25 9.94 2.42
N ILE A 427 5.33 10.62 2.06
CA ILE A 427 6.71 10.15 2.29
C ILE A 427 7.53 11.25 2.94
N LEU A 428 8.37 10.91 3.92
CA LEU A 428 9.33 11.85 4.48
C LEU A 428 10.37 12.25 3.43
N ALA A 429 10.73 13.53 3.39
CA ALA A 429 11.71 14.03 2.42
C ALA A 429 13.08 13.30 2.54
N ASN A 430 13.59 13.08 3.74
CA ASN A 430 14.81 12.29 3.95
C ASN A 430 14.71 10.83 3.46
N ALA A 431 13.52 10.21 3.42
CA ALA A 431 13.33 8.85 2.91
C ALA A 431 13.60 8.75 1.40
N LEU A 432 13.47 9.86 0.68
CA LEU A 432 13.88 9.98 -0.73
C LEU A 432 15.41 10.17 -0.89
N THR A 433 16.18 10.11 0.19
CA THR A 433 17.64 10.26 0.16
C THR A 433 18.39 9.04 0.69
N ILE A 434 17.68 7.94 0.93
CA ILE A 434 18.27 6.67 1.37
C ILE A 434 19.10 6.06 0.23
N LYS A 435 20.30 5.59 0.56
CA LYS A 435 21.23 4.95 -0.37
C LYS A 435 20.82 3.52 -0.74
N ASP A 436 21.36 3.09 -1.88
CA ASP A 436 21.45 1.68 -2.24
C ASP A 436 22.18 0.89 -1.15
N TYR A 437 21.78 -0.35 -0.93
CA TYR A 437 22.38 -1.28 0.04
C TYR A 437 22.55 -0.68 1.45
N ASN A 438 21.60 0.16 1.87
CA ASN A 438 21.57 0.73 3.22
C ASN A 438 21.51 -0.36 4.31
N SER A 439 21.78 0.05 5.55
CA SER A 439 21.83 -0.86 6.69
C SER A 439 20.56 -1.69 6.91
N GLU A 440 19.39 -1.15 6.57
CA GLU A 440 18.11 -1.84 6.70
C GLU A 440 17.99 -2.97 5.66
N TYR A 441 18.38 -2.76 4.40
CA TYR A 441 18.49 -3.83 3.40
C TYR A 441 19.50 -4.90 3.83
N LEU A 442 20.69 -4.49 4.29
CA LEU A 442 21.75 -5.42 4.72
C LEU A 442 21.31 -6.35 5.86
N SER A 443 20.36 -5.90 6.69
CA SER A 443 19.74 -6.68 7.77
C SER A 443 18.54 -7.53 7.32
N GLY A 444 18.06 -7.38 6.09
CA GLY A 444 16.85 -8.01 5.55
C GLY A 444 15.55 -7.36 6.02
N PHE A 445 15.60 -6.09 6.47
CA PHE A 445 14.40 -5.34 6.81
C PHE A 445 13.60 -5.00 5.55
N TRP A 446 14.27 -4.44 4.54
CA TRP A 446 13.75 -4.22 3.18
C TRP A 446 14.13 -5.36 2.24
N SER A 447 13.28 -5.61 1.25
CA SER A 447 13.49 -6.62 0.21
C SER A 447 14.28 -6.13 -1.02
N ALA A 448 14.34 -4.82 -1.25
CA ALA A 448 15.02 -4.22 -2.39
C ALA A 448 16.29 -3.45 -1.95
N PRO A 449 17.40 -3.57 -2.69
CA PRO A 449 18.66 -2.91 -2.37
C PRO A 449 18.78 -1.49 -2.94
N ASP A 450 17.76 -0.95 -3.58
CA ASP A 450 17.84 0.28 -4.38
C ASP A 450 17.42 1.52 -3.57
N GLU A 451 17.93 2.68 -3.98
CA GLU A 451 17.42 3.97 -3.55
C GLU A 451 15.93 4.11 -3.89
N MET A 452 15.23 5.01 -3.21
CA MET A 452 13.79 5.22 -3.43
C MET A 452 12.92 3.97 -3.21
N HIS A 453 13.41 2.91 -2.55
CA HIS A 453 12.59 1.73 -2.26
C HIS A 453 11.33 2.08 -1.48
N VAL A 454 11.38 3.07 -0.57
CA VAL A 454 10.19 3.59 0.14
C VAL A 454 9.16 4.12 -0.86
N LEU A 455 9.58 4.88 -1.88
CA LEU A 455 8.68 5.38 -2.92
C LEU A 455 7.98 4.25 -3.65
N VAL A 456 8.76 3.28 -4.16
CA VAL A 456 8.19 2.16 -4.91
C VAL A 456 7.32 1.27 -4.03
N HIS A 457 7.72 1.06 -2.77
CA HIS A 457 6.96 0.36 -1.75
C HIS A 457 5.57 1.00 -1.57
N GLU A 458 5.49 2.31 -1.36
CA GLU A 458 4.20 3.00 -1.20
C GLU A 458 3.33 2.91 -2.47
N PHE A 459 3.94 2.97 -3.66
CA PHE A 459 3.20 2.69 -4.90
C PHE A 459 2.72 1.23 -5.00
N GLY A 460 3.41 0.28 -4.37
CA GLY A 460 2.94 -1.08 -4.19
C GLY A 460 1.65 -1.17 -3.39
N HIS A 461 1.56 -0.42 -2.28
CA HIS A 461 0.29 -0.28 -1.52
C HIS A 461 -0.80 0.35 -2.36
N ALA A 462 -0.51 1.44 -3.07
CA ALA A 462 -1.49 2.07 -3.95
C ALA A 462 -1.99 1.13 -5.05
N LEU A 463 -1.11 0.29 -5.61
CA LEU A 463 -1.46 -0.73 -6.60
C LEU A 463 -2.35 -1.84 -6.03
N ASP A 464 -2.09 -2.32 -4.80
CA ASP A 464 -2.98 -3.28 -4.13
C ASP A 464 -4.35 -2.64 -3.86
N GLY A 465 -4.37 -1.38 -3.38
CA GLY A 465 -5.57 -0.59 -3.21
C GLY A 465 -6.38 -0.46 -4.51
N TYR A 466 -5.71 -0.18 -5.63
CA TYR A 466 -6.33 -0.16 -6.96
C TYR A 466 -6.92 -1.53 -7.34
N GLY A 467 -6.24 -2.63 -7.00
CA GLY A 467 -6.76 -4.00 -7.13
C GLY A 467 -8.10 -4.20 -6.45
N GLY A 468 -8.29 -3.58 -5.28
CA GLY A 468 -9.51 -3.57 -4.47
C GLY A 468 -10.60 -2.58 -4.91
N LYS A 469 -10.38 -1.78 -5.96
CA LYS A 469 -11.40 -0.86 -6.51
C LYS A 469 -12.39 -1.60 -7.41
N ASP A 470 -13.68 -1.31 -7.25
CA ASP A 470 -14.72 -1.55 -8.25
C ASP A 470 -14.51 -0.66 -9.49
N ASP A 471 -15.04 -1.10 -10.64
CA ASP A 471 -14.92 -0.42 -11.92
C ASP A 471 -15.35 1.05 -11.90
N TYR A 472 -16.34 1.43 -11.09
CA TYR A 472 -16.73 2.84 -10.95
C TYR A 472 -15.58 3.68 -10.37
N TYR A 473 -14.97 3.23 -9.27
CA TYR A 473 -13.90 3.96 -8.58
C TYR A 473 -12.55 3.90 -9.30
N ARG A 474 -12.36 2.95 -10.22
CA ARG A 474 -11.19 2.91 -11.11
C ARG A 474 -11.20 4.05 -12.14
N ARG A 475 -12.38 4.51 -12.54
CA ARG A 475 -12.58 5.59 -13.52
C ARG A 475 -12.85 6.96 -12.90
N THR A 476 -13.03 7.01 -11.57
CA THR A 476 -13.34 8.24 -10.85
C THR A 476 -12.07 8.75 -10.16
N SER A 477 -11.67 9.97 -10.52
CA SER A 477 -10.61 10.68 -9.78
C SER A 477 -11.20 11.27 -8.51
N GLU A 478 -10.53 11.03 -7.38
CA GLU A 478 -10.89 11.62 -6.09
C GLU A 478 -10.00 12.83 -5.75
N ALA A 479 -9.02 13.16 -6.61
CA ALA A 479 -8.19 14.35 -6.44
C ALA A 479 -9.05 15.61 -6.41
N ASN A 480 -10.03 15.71 -7.31
CA ASN A 480 -10.92 16.87 -7.47
C ASN A 480 -11.94 17.07 -6.34
N SER A 481 -11.97 16.18 -5.34
CA SER A 481 -12.94 16.18 -4.24
C SER A 481 -12.34 16.63 -2.91
N SER A 482 -11.07 17.03 -2.91
CA SER A 482 -10.32 17.45 -1.73
C SER A 482 -9.34 18.55 -2.13
N TYR A 483 -8.86 19.33 -1.16
CA TYR A 483 -7.74 20.25 -1.36
C TYR A 483 -6.43 19.51 -1.07
N TYR A 484 -5.33 19.87 -1.72
CA TYR A 484 -4.04 19.22 -1.44
C TYR A 484 -3.66 19.19 0.06
N PRO A 485 -3.87 20.27 0.85
CA PRO A 485 -3.55 20.24 2.28
C PRO A 485 -4.46 19.31 3.12
N ASP A 486 -5.57 18.83 2.58
CA ASP A 486 -6.42 17.86 3.27
C ASP A 486 -5.82 16.45 3.29
N TYR A 487 -4.82 16.17 2.44
CA TYR A 487 -4.11 14.89 2.44
C TYR A 487 -3.03 14.79 3.53
N TYR A 488 -2.52 15.92 4.03
CA TYR A 488 -1.52 15.92 5.10
C TYR A 488 -1.51 17.24 5.87
N GLU A 489 -1.81 17.17 7.17
CA GLU A 489 -1.88 18.35 8.05
C GLU A 489 -0.50 18.85 8.52
N GLY A 490 0.58 18.09 8.26
CA GLY A 490 1.94 18.46 8.65
C GLY A 490 2.63 19.39 7.65
N LYS A 491 3.90 19.72 7.92
CA LYS A 491 4.74 20.45 6.97
C LYS A 491 5.06 19.56 5.77
N TYR A 492 4.93 20.08 4.57
CA TYR A 492 5.28 19.39 3.33
C TYR A 492 6.14 20.26 2.41
N VAL A 493 6.83 19.59 1.50
CA VAL A 493 7.78 20.12 0.53
C VAL A 493 7.15 20.09 -0.86
N GLY A 494 7.19 21.20 -1.58
CA GLY A 494 6.69 21.26 -2.95
C GLY A 494 5.17 21.11 -3.12
N GLY A 495 4.40 21.24 -2.05
CA GLY A 495 2.96 21.48 -2.13
C GLY A 495 2.63 22.98 -2.21
N TYR A 496 1.36 23.32 -2.38
CA TYR A 496 0.89 24.69 -2.24
C TYR A 496 0.10 24.84 -0.94
N ASP A 497 0.43 25.88 -0.17
CA ASP A 497 -0.39 26.29 0.96
C ASP A 497 -1.68 26.89 0.39
N SER A 498 -2.74 26.09 0.25
CA SER A 498 -4.06 26.70 0.20
C SER A 498 -4.27 27.33 1.57
N VAL A 499 -4.11 28.66 1.68
CA VAL A 499 -4.82 29.37 2.73
C VAL A 499 -6.28 29.09 2.44
N LYS A 500 -6.90 28.15 3.17
CA LYS A 500 -8.35 28.06 3.24
C LYS A 500 -8.78 29.38 3.83
N VAL A 501 -9.04 30.37 2.98
CA VAL A 501 -9.68 31.62 3.38
C VAL A 501 -11.02 31.15 3.90
N SER A 502 -11.18 31.15 5.22
CA SER A 502 -12.41 30.66 5.80
C SER A 502 -13.56 31.44 5.18
N ASP A 503 -14.71 30.80 4.97
CA ASP A 503 -15.89 31.51 4.50
C ASP A 503 -16.11 32.81 5.28
N LEU A 504 -15.81 32.80 6.59
CA LEU A 504 -15.83 33.97 7.47
C LEU A 504 -14.85 35.09 7.08
N GLU A 505 -13.61 34.79 6.69
CA GLU A 505 -12.63 35.76 6.21
C GLU A 505 -13.01 36.33 4.85
N LEU A 506 -13.57 35.50 3.96
CA LEU A 506 -14.12 35.94 2.69
C LEU A 506 -15.33 36.87 2.92
N TYR A 507 -16.29 36.46 3.77
CA TYR A 507 -17.47 37.25 4.10
C TYR A 507 -17.13 38.55 4.83
N SER A 508 -16.13 38.55 5.73
CA SER A 508 -15.68 39.78 6.40
C SER A 508 -14.99 40.73 5.43
N THR A 509 -14.21 40.22 4.47
CA THR A 509 -13.64 41.05 3.39
C THR A 509 -14.74 41.69 2.54
N TYR A 510 -15.76 40.92 2.14
CA TYR A 510 -16.91 41.47 1.40
C TYR A 510 -17.73 42.46 2.24
N ALA A 511 -17.92 42.21 3.53
CA ALA A 511 -18.63 43.13 4.42
C ALA A 511 -17.88 44.45 4.60
N ILE A 512 -16.56 44.41 4.78
CA ILE A 512 -15.71 45.60 4.86
C ILE A 512 -15.77 46.40 3.55
N ALA A 513 -15.69 45.73 2.40
CA ALA A 513 -15.81 46.36 1.10
C ALA A 513 -17.19 47.03 0.92
N ALA A 514 -18.28 46.37 1.32
CA ALA A 514 -19.63 46.92 1.26
C ALA A 514 -19.81 48.15 2.17
N ILE A 515 -19.26 48.12 3.40
CA ILE A 515 -19.27 49.25 4.33
C ILE A 515 -18.49 50.43 3.76
N ALA A 516 -17.32 50.20 3.18
CA ALA A 516 -16.51 51.25 2.57
C ALA A 516 -17.23 51.92 1.38
N LEU A 517 -17.91 51.13 0.55
CA LEU A 517 -18.70 51.62 -0.58
C LEU A 517 -19.89 52.45 -0.10
N PHE A 518 -20.59 51.98 0.95
CA PHE A 518 -21.70 52.71 1.56
C PHE A 518 -21.25 54.03 2.21
N ALA A 519 -20.13 54.03 2.95
CA ALA A 519 -19.56 55.23 3.55
C ALA A 519 -19.18 56.27 2.48
N THR A 520 -18.59 55.82 1.38
CA THR A 520 -18.23 56.67 0.23
C THR A 520 -19.47 57.29 -0.41
N LEU A 521 -20.54 56.51 -0.63
CA LEU A 521 -21.80 57.02 -1.16
C LEU A 521 -22.46 58.04 -0.23
N CYS A 522 -22.47 57.78 1.09
CA CYS A 522 -22.97 58.72 2.09
C CYS A 522 -22.17 60.03 2.11
N PHE A 523 -20.83 59.95 2.02
CA PHE A 523 -19.97 61.12 1.97
C PHE A 523 -20.20 61.95 0.70
N LEU A 524 -20.31 61.30 -0.46
CA LEU A 524 -20.61 61.98 -1.74
C LEU A 524 -21.99 62.63 -1.71
N TYR A 525 -23.01 61.95 -1.18
CA TYR A 525 -24.35 62.49 -1.03
C TYR A 525 -24.39 63.70 -0.08
N GLY A 526 -23.73 63.60 1.08
CA GLY A 526 -23.60 64.70 2.04
C GLY A 526 -22.87 65.91 1.46
N SER A 527 -21.74 65.67 0.77
CA SER A 527 -20.97 66.72 0.08
C SER A 527 -21.80 67.43 -0.99
N ASN A 528 -22.62 66.71 -1.75
CA ASN A 528 -23.49 67.30 -2.77
C ASN A 528 -24.62 68.14 -2.14
N ARG A 529 -25.20 67.70 -1.03
CA ARG A 529 -26.18 68.47 -0.24
C ARG A 529 -25.58 69.77 0.30
N ILE A 530 -24.36 69.73 0.87
CA ILE A 530 -23.67 70.91 1.37
C ILE A 530 -23.35 71.90 0.22
N LYS A 531 -22.89 71.40 -0.93
CA LYS A 531 -22.67 72.24 -2.12
C LYS A 531 -23.96 72.91 -2.60
N LYS A 532 -25.11 72.21 -2.54
CA LYS A 532 -26.42 72.78 -2.88
C LYS A 532 -26.94 73.78 -1.84
N ALA A 533 -26.61 73.62 -0.56
CA ALA A 533 -27.02 74.56 0.49
C ALA A 533 -26.16 75.84 0.55
N ARG A 534 -24.97 75.82 -0.06
CA ARG A 534 -24.07 76.97 -0.20
C ARG A 534 -24.29 77.79 -1.48
N LYS A 535 -25.06 77.25 -2.43
CA LYS A 535 -25.61 77.99 -3.56
C LYS A 535 -26.98 78.51 -3.17
#